data_AF-A0A194RHD2-F1
#
_entry.id   AF-A0A194RHD2-F1
#
_cell.length_a   1.000
_cell.length_b   1.000
_cell.length_c   1.000
_cell.angle_alpha   90.00
_cell.angle_beta   90.00
_cell.angle_gamma   90.00
#
_symmetry.space_group_name_H-M   'P 1'
#
loop_
_entity.id
_entity.type
_entity.pdbx_description
1 polymer ?
#
loop_
_entity_poly.entity_id
_entity_poly.type
_entity_poly.pdbx_seq_one_letter_code
_entity_poly.pdbx_strand_id
1 'polypeptide(L)'
;MDSCLGVEQDLDKATSKFNALNEHTNKVLEEIISQVEDLKNEISKQPPDSPLTQTQSMILSDLAANVKQTVFQTSTEHRELHATVSRVGKSIDRHFIADYASVAPKAESFSTDANRPIMEQAIAQHLYRQGLEEVGDVFVSEAGLMCVERTCAFALLQRCASALAAGDPEPALAWVQRRAHQLTHSPLPFALHTVQTLKVGREQGVGAAIEYARQQFPAHAARHERQLAAAVCALAWLTPGASNPPPQYQRLLDPRALGSEAAELFVREACALLRLAPLSPLAGAVSAGARVLPALHDIRNKMCQQHVAAAWADDELPLEVELGAEGGGYHSVFACPILRQQASEQNPPMRLLCGHVISRDALNKLAMGVKLKCPYCPMEQSPSEARQIYFS
;
A
#
# COMPACT_ATOMS: atom_id res chain seq x y z
N MET A 1 12.15 2.80 3.60
CA MET A 1 12.96 1.64 3.14
C MET A 1 14.14 1.40 4.06
N ASP A 2 14.93 2.42 4.39
CA ASP A 2 16.12 2.27 5.26
C ASP A 2 15.83 1.67 6.64
N SER A 3 14.72 2.06 7.30
CA SER A 3 14.27 1.44 8.55
C SER A 3 14.00 -0.06 8.42
N CYS A 4 13.40 -0.50 7.30
CA CYS A 4 13.15 -1.91 7.03
C CYS A 4 14.47 -2.64 6.75
N LEU A 5 15.34 -2.06 5.93
CA LEU A 5 16.66 -2.62 5.61
C LEU A 5 17.54 -2.79 6.86
N GLY A 6 17.47 -1.83 7.80
CA GLY A 6 18.20 -1.90 9.06
C GLY A 6 17.77 -3.08 9.93
N VAL A 7 16.46 -3.34 10.01
CA VAL A 7 15.93 -4.50 10.76
C VAL A 7 16.18 -5.81 10.00
N GLU A 8 16.03 -5.81 8.68
CA GLU A 8 16.25 -6.97 7.81
C GLU A 8 17.68 -7.51 7.96
N GLN A 9 18.70 -6.66 8.01
CA GLN A 9 20.08 -7.10 8.23
C GLN A 9 20.30 -7.83 9.57
N ASP A 10 19.67 -7.37 10.65
CA ASP A 10 19.77 -8.02 11.95
C ASP A 10 18.93 -9.31 12.00
N LEU A 11 17.79 -9.32 11.32
CA LEU A 11 16.92 -10.49 11.16
C LEU A 11 17.60 -11.59 10.35
N ASP A 12 18.27 -11.26 9.25
CA ASP A 12 19.00 -12.20 8.41
C ASP A 12 20.15 -12.85 9.17
N LYS A 13 20.89 -12.06 9.96
CA LYS A 13 21.94 -12.58 10.85
C LYS A 13 21.37 -13.53 11.90
N ALA A 14 20.22 -13.20 12.47
CA ALA A 14 19.54 -14.07 13.43
C ALA A 14 19.12 -15.39 12.78
N THR A 15 18.43 -15.30 11.64
CA THR A 15 17.91 -16.46 10.90
C THR A 15 19.04 -17.36 10.40
N SER A 16 20.12 -16.79 9.87
CA SER A 16 21.29 -17.54 9.43
C SER A 16 21.94 -18.30 10.59
N LYS A 17 22.08 -17.67 11.77
CA LYS A 17 22.59 -18.34 12.97
C LYS A 17 21.67 -19.44 13.47
N PHE A 18 20.36 -19.22 13.46
CA PHE A 18 19.38 -20.25 13.84
C PHE A 18 19.45 -21.45 12.91
N ASN A 19 19.47 -21.23 11.60
CA ASN A 19 19.55 -22.30 10.61
C ASN A 19 20.86 -23.09 10.75
N ALA A 20 22.00 -22.40 10.88
CA ALA A 20 23.30 -23.05 11.08
C ALA A 20 23.35 -23.89 12.37
N LEU A 21 22.83 -23.37 13.48
CA LEU A 21 22.78 -24.11 14.75
C LEU A 21 21.88 -25.33 14.63
N ASN A 22 20.71 -25.18 14.01
CA ASN A 22 19.75 -26.25 13.84
C ASN A 22 20.32 -27.36 12.95
N GLU A 23 20.92 -27.01 11.81
CA GLU A 23 21.59 -27.98 10.93
C GLU A 23 22.74 -28.71 11.64
N HIS A 24 23.58 -27.98 12.38
CA HIS A 24 24.70 -28.59 13.11
C HIS A 24 24.20 -29.51 14.22
N THR A 25 23.27 -29.04 15.04
CA THR A 25 22.73 -29.79 16.18
C THR A 25 21.99 -31.04 15.71
N ASN A 26 21.20 -30.96 14.64
CA ASN A 26 20.51 -32.13 14.10
C ASN A 26 21.50 -33.19 13.60
N LYS A 27 22.56 -32.80 12.87
CA LYS A 27 23.60 -33.74 12.41
C LYS A 27 24.31 -34.43 13.58
N VAL A 28 24.75 -33.65 14.58
CA VAL A 28 25.47 -34.21 15.73
C VAL A 28 24.56 -35.12 16.56
N LEU A 29 23.28 -34.77 16.75
CA LEU A 29 22.33 -35.62 17.44
C LEU A 29 22.05 -36.91 16.66
N GLU A 30 21.89 -36.85 15.34
CA GLU A 30 21.72 -38.03 14.48
C GLU A 30 22.92 -38.99 14.58
N GLU A 31 24.15 -38.46 14.55
CA GLU A 31 25.38 -39.27 14.70
C GLU A 31 25.43 -39.97 16.07
N ILE A 32 25.12 -39.25 17.15
CA ILE A 32 25.10 -39.81 18.51
C ILE A 32 23.99 -40.85 18.64
N ILE A 33 22.80 -40.58 18.11
CA ILE A 33 21.68 -41.54 18.11
C ILE A 33 22.10 -42.83 17.39
N SER A 34 22.71 -42.72 16.20
CA SER A 34 23.22 -43.88 15.46
C SER A 34 24.24 -44.68 16.27
N GLN A 35 25.20 -44.01 16.93
CA GLN A 35 26.20 -44.69 17.76
C GLN A 35 25.58 -45.42 18.96
N VAL A 36 24.57 -44.81 19.60
CA VAL A 36 23.82 -45.42 20.71
C VAL A 36 23.03 -46.64 20.21
N GLU A 37 22.37 -46.53 19.05
CA GLU A 37 21.60 -47.62 18.45
C GLU A 37 22.50 -48.80 18.03
N ASP A 38 23.64 -48.52 17.42
CA ASP A 38 24.60 -49.54 17.01
C ASP A 38 25.16 -50.29 18.22
N LEU A 39 25.55 -49.58 19.27
CA LEU A 39 26.05 -50.20 20.51
C LEU A 39 24.95 -51.02 21.20
N LYS A 40 23.72 -50.51 21.24
CA LYS A 40 22.56 -51.24 21.76
C LYS A 40 22.32 -52.53 20.97
N ASN A 41 22.36 -52.45 19.64
CA ASN A 41 22.19 -53.60 18.75
C ASN A 41 23.31 -54.63 18.94
N GLU A 42 24.55 -54.20 19.14
CA GLU A 42 25.69 -55.07 19.40
C GLU A 42 25.55 -55.81 20.74
N ILE A 43 25.21 -55.09 21.81
CA ILE A 43 24.98 -55.66 23.16
C ILE A 43 23.81 -56.65 23.13
N SER A 44 22.74 -56.35 22.37
CA SER A 44 21.55 -57.21 22.28
C SER A 44 21.80 -58.58 21.62
N LYS A 45 22.92 -58.75 20.89
CA LYS A 45 23.31 -60.03 20.29
C LYS A 45 23.91 -60.99 21.31
N GLN A 46 24.27 -60.51 22.50
CA GLN A 46 24.80 -61.34 23.58
C GLN A 46 23.64 -61.99 24.37
N PRO A 47 23.87 -63.17 24.99
CA PRO A 47 22.90 -63.79 25.87
C PRO A 47 22.45 -62.83 26.99
N PRO A 48 21.19 -62.93 27.48
CA PRO A 48 20.76 -62.17 28.64
C PRO A 48 21.67 -62.42 29.85
N ASP A 49 21.90 -61.38 30.66
CA ASP A 49 22.80 -61.35 31.83
C ASP A 49 24.30 -61.59 31.55
N SER A 50 24.74 -61.43 30.29
CA SER A 50 26.16 -61.41 29.95
C SER A 50 26.84 -60.12 30.47
N PRO A 51 28.01 -60.19 31.12
CA PRO A 51 28.77 -59.00 31.48
C PRO A 51 29.30 -58.32 30.21
N LEU A 52 29.30 -56.98 30.19
CA LEU A 52 29.91 -56.19 29.12
C LEU A 52 31.39 -56.54 28.98
N THR A 53 31.86 -56.69 27.74
CA THR A 53 33.30 -56.82 27.49
C THR A 53 34.02 -55.52 27.87
N GLN A 54 35.32 -55.61 28.18
CA GLN A 54 36.13 -54.44 28.53
C GLN A 54 36.10 -53.36 27.45
N THR A 55 36.08 -53.76 26.17
CA THR A 55 35.95 -52.88 25.02
C THR A 55 34.58 -52.19 24.97
N GLN A 56 33.48 -52.93 25.16
CA GLN A 56 32.13 -52.37 25.20
C GLN A 56 31.94 -51.40 26.37
N SER A 57 32.50 -51.70 27.54
CA SER A 57 32.47 -50.81 28.70
C SER A 57 33.22 -49.50 28.43
N MET A 58 34.34 -49.56 27.70
CA MET A 58 35.12 -48.38 27.33
C MET A 58 34.37 -47.50 26.30
N ILE A 59 33.80 -48.13 25.26
CA ILE A 59 32.99 -47.44 24.23
C ILE A 59 31.76 -46.80 24.86
N LEU A 60 31.06 -47.50 25.76
CA LEU A 60 29.88 -46.97 26.45
C LEU A 60 30.23 -45.76 27.32
N SER A 61 31.37 -45.82 28.04
CA SER A 61 31.83 -44.70 28.86
C SER A 61 32.19 -43.47 28.02
N ASP A 62 32.83 -43.68 26.87
CA ASP A 62 33.22 -42.60 25.96
C ASP A 62 31.98 -41.98 25.29
N LEU A 63 31.04 -42.81 24.84
CA LEU A 63 29.77 -42.36 24.27
C LEU A 63 28.94 -41.57 25.29
N ALA A 64 28.87 -42.02 26.54
CA ALA A 64 28.19 -41.30 27.61
C ALA A 64 28.85 -39.93 27.91
N ALA A 65 30.18 -39.85 27.86
CA ALA A 65 30.90 -38.59 28.00
C ALA A 65 30.62 -37.64 26.82
N ASN A 66 30.62 -38.17 25.59
CA ASN A 66 30.32 -37.43 24.37
C ASN A 66 28.90 -36.87 24.39
N VAL A 67 27.89 -37.70 24.70
CA VAL A 67 26.49 -37.27 24.88
C VAL A 67 26.39 -36.10 25.86
N LYS A 68 27.03 -36.22 27.03
CA LYS A 68 27.00 -35.19 28.06
C LYS A 68 27.64 -33.89 27.58
N GLN A 69 28.75 -33.97 26.87
CA GLN A 69 29.44 -32.82 26.31
C GLN A 69 28.59 -32.13 25.23
N THR A 70 28.03 -32.89 24.29
CA THR A 70 27.18 -32.35 23.23
C THR A 70 25.94 -31.67 23.80
N VAL A 71 25.22 -32.30 24.73
CA VAL A 71 24.03 -31.70 25.34
C VAL A 71 24.38 -30.38 26.05
N PHE A 72 25.51 -30.33 26.75
CA PHE A 72 25.99 -29.11 27.40
C PHE A 72 26.32 -28.01 26.38
N GLN A 73 27.00 -28.37 25.29
CA GLN A 73 27.37 -27.44 24.24
C GLN A 73 26.14 -26.90 23.49
N THR A 74 25.23 -27.76 23.06
CA THR A 74 23.95 -27.37 22.44
C THR A 74 23.13 -26.46 23.35
N SER A 75 23.05 -26.76 24.66
CA SER A 75 22.34 -25.90 25.62
C SER A 75 22.99 -24.51 25.73
N THR A 76 24.32 -24.43 25.63
CA THR A 76 25.07 -23.18 25.73
C THR A 76 24.87 -22.33 24.48
N GLU A 77 25.03 -22.94 23.30
CA GLU A 77 24.83 -22.30 22.00
C GLU A 77 23.37 -21.83 21.81
N HIS A 78 22.39 -22.63 22.26
CA HIS A 78 20.99 -22.21 22.29
C HIS A 78 20.79 -20.95 23.15
N ARG A 79 21.43 -20.85 24.32
CA ARG A 79 21.31 -19.68 25.20
C ARG A 79 21.87 -18.41 24.54
N GLU A 80 22.92 -18.53 23.74
CA GLU A 80 23.52 -17.40 23.01
C GLU A 80 22.58 -16.81 21.94
N LEU A 81 21.61 -17.57 21.44
CA LEU A 81 20.62 -17.08 20.49
C LEU A 81 19.72 -15.98 21.08
N HIS A 82 19.43 -16.00 22.40
CA HIS A 82 18.62 -14.96 23.04
C HIS A 82 19.18 -13.55 22.85
N ALA A 83 20.50 -13.39 22.88
CA ALA A 83 21.14 -12.11 22.64
C ALA A 83 20.95 -11.62 21.19
N THR A 84 20.94 -12.55 20.24
CA THR A 84 20.73 -12.25 18.82
C THR A 84 19.27 -11.84 18.56
N VAL A 85 18.30 -12.55 19.15
CA VAL A 85 16.87 -12.18 19.08
C VAL A 85 16.61 -10.84 19.77
N SER A 86 17.20 -10.60 20.94
CA SER A 86 17.09 -9.32 21.64
C SER A 86 17.64 -8.15 20.81
N ARG A 87 18.70 -8.37 20.01
CA ARG A 87 19.22 -7.36 19.10
C ARG A 87 18.23 -6.99 18.01
N VAL A 88 17.52 -7.97 17.43
CA VAL A 88 16.44 -7.70 16.47
C VAL A 88 15.36 -6.83 17.12
N GLY A 89 14.92 -7.16 18.34
CA GLY A 89 13.95 -6.35 19.08
C GLY A 89 14.41 -4.90 19.27
N LYS A 90 15.65 -4.69 19.72
CA LYS A 90 16.24 -3.33 19.85
C LYS A 90 16.35 -2.60 18.52
N SER A 91 16.62 -3.32 17.43
CA SER A 91 16.67 -2.76 16.08
C SER A 91 15.28 -2.29 15.65
N ILE A 92 14.23 -3.07 15.93
CA ILE A 92 12.84 -2.67 15.69
C ILE A 92 12.52 -1.39 16.48
N ASP A 93 12.82 -1.37 17.78
CA ASP A 93 12.54 -0.21 18.65
C ASP A 93 13.20 1.06 18.12
N ARG A 94 14.45 0.94 17.65
CA ARG A 94 15.21 2.05 17.10
C ARG A 94 14.64 2.61 15.80
N HIS A 95 14.07 1.75 14.95
CA HIS A 95 13.65 2.13 13.59
C HIS A 95 12.15 2.42 13.45
N PHE A 96 11.31 1.95 14.38
CA PHE A 96 9.85 1.99 14.25
C PHE A 96 9.10 2.66 15.41
N ILE A 97 9.77 2.97 16.54
CA ILE A 97 9.13 3.66 17.69
C ILE A 97 9.54 5.15 17.67
N ALA A 98 9.18 5.87 16.61
CA ALA A 98 9.21 7.32 16.63
C ALA A 98 7.92 7.84 17.28
N ASP A 99 8.03 8.58 18.39
CA ASP A 99 6.87 9.20 19.02
C ASP A 99 6.40 10.42 18.20
N TYR A 100 5.38 10.20 17.38
CA TYR A 100 4.71 11.26 16.62
C TYR A 100 3.61 11.98 17.38
N ALA A 101 3.23 11.58 18.61
CA ALA A 101 2.07 12.15 19.32
C ALA A 101 2.25 13.65 19.61
N SER A 102 3.24 13.97 20.42
CA SER A 102 4.35 14.88 20.12
C SER A 102 4.23 15.97 19.01
N VAL A 103 3.90 15.61 17.76
CA VAL A 103 3.82 16.51 16.57
C VAL A 103 2.50 16.36 15.83
N ALA A 104 1.66 15.40 16.23
CA ALA A 104 0.36 15.15 15.66
C ALA A 104 -0.71 15.94 16.43
N PRO A 105 -1.80 16.38 15.77
CA PRO A 105 -2.97 16.87 16.46
C PRO A 105 -3.48 15.80 17.43
N LYS A 106 -3.90 16.21 18.63
CA LYS A 106 -4.43 15.27 19.61
C LYS A 106 -5.74 14.65 19.10
N ALA A 107 -6.00 13.38 19.42
CA ALA A 107 -7.19 12.67 18.94
C ALA A 107 -8.51 13.39 19.30
N GLU A 108 -8.55 14.08 20.44
CA GLU A 108 -9.72 14.84 20.89
C GLU A 108 -10.09 15.97 19.93
N SER A 109 -9.12 16.51 19.18
CA SER A 109 -9.38 17.55 18.16
C SER A 109 -10.25 17.05 17.01
N PHE A 110 -10.22 15.76 16.71
CA PHE A 110 -11.07 15.12 15.68
C PHE A 110 -12.43 14.68 16.22
N SER A 111 -12.61 14.65 17.55
CA SER A 111 -13.81 14.13 18.21
C SER A 111 -14.75 15.24 18.72
N THR A 112 -14.59 16.46 18.21
CA THR A 112 -15.51 17.57 18.53
C THR A 112 -16.85 17.38 17.84
N ASP A 113 -17.91 18.01 18.35
CA ASP A 113 -19.26 17.96 17.75
C ASP A 113 -19.27 18.42 16.28
N ALA A 114 -18.33 19.29 15.90
CA ALA A 114 -18.16 19.76 14.53
C ALA A 114 -17.38 18.77 13.65
N ASN A 115 -16.28 18.19 14.15
CA ASN A 115 -15.36 17.37 13.35
C ASN A 115 -15.75 15.90 13.28
N ARG A 116 -16.36 15.35 14.34
CA ARG A 116 -16.82 13.97 14.42
C ARG A 116 -17.70 13.56 13.23
N PRO A 117 -18.78 14.29 12.86
CA PRO A 117 -19.61 13.88 11.72
C PRO A 117 -18.86 13.92 10.38
N ILE A 118 -17.90 14.84 10.21
CA ILE A 118 -17.07 14.93 9.00
C ILE A 118 -16.15 13.70 8.90
N MET A 119 -15.51 13.34 10.02
CA MET A 119 -14.65 12.17 10.10
C MET A 119 -15.43 10.87 9.85
N GLU A 120 -16.57 10.71 10.50
CA GLU A 120 -17.44 9.54 10.32
C GLU A 120 -17.93 9.43 8.87
N GLN A 121 -18.30 10.54 8.23
CA GLN A 121 -18.63 10.57 6.81
C GLN A 121 -17.45 10.10 5.93
N ALA A 122 -16.24 10.59 6.20
CA ALA A 122 -15.04 10.22 5.45
C ALA A 122 -14.68 8.74 5.62
N ILE A 123 -14.86 8.18 6.82
CA ILE A 123 -14.70 6.75 7.11
C ILE A 123 -15.72 5.94 6.31
N ALA A 124 -17.00 6.28 6.39
CA ALA A 124 -18.06 5.57 5.67
C ALA A 124 -17.83 5.58 4.16
N GLN A 125 -17.49 6.73 3.58
CA GLN A 125 -17.13 6.86 2.17
C GLN A 125 -15.91 6.01 1.81
N HIS A 126 -14.90 5.97 2.67
CA HIS A 126 -13.73 5.13 2.45
C HIS A 126 -14.08 3.64 2.43
N LEU A 127 -14.90 3.17 3.39
CA LEU A 127 -15.34 1.76 3.45
C LEU A 127 -16.06 1.33 2.15
N TYR A 128 -17.02 2.13 1.68
CA TYR A 128 -17.71 1.85 0.41
C TYR A 128 -16.76 1.85 -0.79
N ARG A 129 -15.79 2.77 -0.81
CA ARG A 129 -14.79 2.82 -1.87
C ARG A 129 -13.83 1.63 -1.87
N GLN A 130 -13.55 1.06 -0.70
CA GLN A 130 -12.79 -0.19 -0.57
C GLN A 130 -13.63 -1.45 -0.86
N GLY A 131 -14.92 -1.29 -1.16
CA GLY A 131 -15.84 -2.41 -1.43
C GLY A 131 -16.32 -3.12 -0.17
N LEU A 132 -16.06 -2.56 1.01
CA LEU A 132 -16.51 -3.09 2.30
C LEU A 132 -17.95 -2.64 2.57
N GLU A 133 -18.87 -2.99 1.68
CA GLU A 133 -20.25 -2.49 1.69
C GLU A 133 -20.99 -2.87 2.99
N GLU A 134 -20.87 -4.13 3.43
CA GLU A 134 -21.52 -4.60 4.66
C GLU A 134 -20.98 -3.89 5.91
N VAL A 135 -19.66 -3.70 5.98
CA VAL A 135 -19.01 -2.98 7.09
C VAL A 135 -19.43 -1.51 7.09
N GLY A 136 -19.51 -0.91 5.90
CA GLY A 136 -20.01 0.45 5.71
C GLY A 136 -21.47 0.61 6.16
N ASP A 137 -22.32 -0.37 5.84
CA ASP A 137 -23.74 -0.36 6.23
C ASP A 137 -23.91 -0.44 7.76
N VAL A 138 -23.18 -1.34 8.41
CA VAL A 138 -23.17 -1.45 9.87
C VAL A 138 -22.66 -0.16 10.49
N PHE A 139 -21.52 0.36 10.03
CA PHE A 139 -20.93 1.60 10.55
C PHE A 139 -21.88 2.80 10.41
N VAL A 140 -22.52 2.97 9.24
CA VAL A 140 -23.50 4.05 9.00
C VAL A 140 -24.70 3.93 9.95
N SER A 141 -25.20 2.72 10.16
CA SER A 141 -26.31 2.45 11.07
C SER A 141 -25.96 2.76 12.52
N GLU A 142 -24.78 2.35 12.98
CA GLU A 142 -24.32 2.55 14.37
C GLU A 142 -23.96 4.01 14.65
N ALA A 143 -23.32 4.69 13.70
CA ALA A 143 -22.95 6.10 13.82
C ALA A 143 -24.13 7.06 13.57
N GLY A 144 -25.28 6.56 13.10
CA GLY A 144 -26.47 7.39 12.83
C GLY A 144 -26.29 8.36 11.67
N LEU A 145 -25.44 8.01 10.69
CA LEU A 145 -25.12 8.89 9.57
C LEU A 145 -26.27 8.96 8.57
N MET A 146 -26.62 10.18 8.16
CA MET A 146 -27.61 10.45 7.11
C MET A 146 -26.87 10.81 5.81
N CYS A 147 -27.41 10.38 4.67
CA CYS A 147 -26.94 10.81 3.34
C CYS A 147 -25.47 10.47 3.03
N VAL A 148 -25.00 9.27 3.40
CA VAL A 148 -23.70 8.79 2.88
C VAL A 148 -23.85 8.42 1.42
N GLU A 149 -23.05 9.05 0.55
CA GLU A 149 -23.02 8.74 -0.86
C GLU A 149 -22.44 7.33 -1.07
N ARG A 150 -23.33 6.35 -1.24
CA ARG A 150 -23.01 5.04 -1.79
C ARG A 150 -22.76 5.23 -3.28
N THR A 151 -21.60 5.73 -3.65
CA THR A 151 -21.26 5.93 -5.06
C THR A 151 -21.19 4.56 -5.72
N CYS A 152 -22.28 4.13 -6.36
CA CYS A 152 -22.38 2.84 -7.07
C CYS A 152 -21.25 2.66 -8.09
N ALA A 153 -20.68 3.77 -8.57
CA ALA A 153 -19.47 3.82 -9.37
C ALA A 153 -18.27 3.17 -8.68
N PHE A 154 -17.93 3.52 -7.42
CA PHE A 154 -16.76 2.96 -6.76
C PHE A 154 -16.92 1.51 -6.38
N ALA A 155 -18.11 1.08 -5.98
CA ALA A 155 -18.40 -0.34 -5.78
C ALA A 155 -18.11 -1.16 -7.05
N LEU A 156 -18.53 -0.65 -8.21
CA LEU A 156 -18.20 -1.27 -9.49
C LEU A 156 -16.69 -1.24 -9.79
N LEU A 157 -16.03 -0.09 -9.59
CA LEU A 157 -14.59 0.04 -9.84
C LEU A 157 -13.79 -0.91 -8.95
N GLN A 158 -14.16 -1.03 -7.69
CA GLN A 158 -13.52 -1.91 -6.74
C GLN A 158 -13.73 -3.38 -7.09
N ARG A 159 -14.95 -3.79 -7.48
CA ARG A 159 -15.18 -5.17 -7.96
C ARG A 159 -14.29 -5.51 -9.15
N CYS A 160 -14.14 -4.58 -10.10
CA CYS A 160 -13.22 -4.74 -11.22
C CYS A 160 -11.75 -4.83 -10.74
N ALA A 161 -11.32 -3.94 -9.86
CA ALA A 161 -9.95 -3.90 -9.34
C ALA A 161 -9.60 -5.15 -8.51
N SER A 162 -10.50 -5.63 -7.65
CA SER A 162 -10.32 -6.84 -6.86
C SER A 162 -10.28 -8.09 -7.74
N ALA A 163 -11.15 -8.19 -8.75
CA ALA A 163 -11.08 -9.29 -9.73
C ALA A 163 -9.74 -9.28 -10.48
N LEU A 164 -9.28 -8.09 -10.91
CA LEU A 164 -7.98 -7.92 -11.55
C LEU A 164 -6.82 -8.36 -10.66
N ALA A 165 -6.80 -7.94 -9.40
CA ALA A 165 -5.77 -8.31 -8.43
C ALA A 165 -5.74 -9.82 -8.17
N ALA A 166 -6.90 -10.48 -8.29
CA ALA A 166 -7.02 -11.94 -8.25
C ALA A 166 -6.62 -12.64 -9.58
N GLY A 167 -6.21 -11.86 -10.60
CA GLY A 167 -5.80 -12.36 -11.91
C GLY A 167 -6.94 -12.51 -12.93
N ASP A 168 -8.13 -11.99 -12.63
CA ASP A 168 -9.29 -12.05 -13.51
C ASP A 168 -9.62 -10.70 -14.17
N PRO A 169 -9.26 -10.49 -15.44
CA PRO A 169 -9.46 -9.20 -16.10
C PRO A 169 -10.86 -9.03 -16.73
N GLU A 170 -11.71 -10.07 -16.73
CA GLU A 170 -13.00 -10.05 -17.43
C GLU A 170 -13.92 -8.89 -17.01
N PRO A 171 -14.14 -8.61 -15.71
CA PRO A 171 -15.02 -7.52 -15.30
C PRO A 171 -14.54 -6.16 -15.79
N ALA A 172 -13.22 -5.90 -15.76
CA ALA A 172 -12.68 -4.63 -16.25
C ALA A 172 -12.66 -4.56 -17.78
N LEU A 173 -12.41 -5.67 -18.49
CA LEU A 173 -12.51 -5.73 -19.94
C LEU A 173 -13.93 -5.37 -20.41
N ALA A 174 -14.95 -5.93 -19.76
CA ALA A 174 -16.34 -5.58 -20.03
C ALA A 174 -16.63 -4.09 -19.75
N TRP A 175 -16.02 -3.52 -18.70
CA TRP A 175 -16.13 -2.09 -18.39
C TRP A 175 -15.48 -1.20 -19.45
N VAL A 176 -14.29 -1.58 -19.94
CA VAL A 176 -13.53 -0.87 -20.97
C VAL A 176 -14.22 -0.94 -22.33
N GLN A 177 -14.75 -2.11 -22.72
CA GLN A 177 -15.45 -2.29 -24.00
C GLN A 177 -16.63 -1.32 -24.16
N ARG A 178 -17.41 -1.12 -23.08
CA ARG A 178 -18.53 -0.16 -23.07
C ARG A 178 -18.09 1.30 -23.24
N ARG A 179 -16.80 1.59 -23.04
CA ARG A 179 -16.20 2.93 -23.05
C ARG A 179 -15.02 3.06 -24.02
N ALA A 180 -14.91 2.15 -24.99
CA ALA A 180 -13.76 2.07 -25.87
C ALA A 180 -13.41 3.41 -26.54
N HIS A 181 -14.43 4.15 -27.01
CA HIS A 181 -14.26 5.46 -27.64
C HIS A 181 -13.62 6.52 -26.71
N GLN A 182 -13.92 6.48 -25.41
CA GLN A 182 -13.36 7.41 -24.41
C GLN A 182 -11.94 7.02 -23.98
N LEU A 183 -11.57 5.75 -24.18
CA LEU A 183 -10.29 5.17 -23.76
C LEU A 183 -9.31 4.96 -24.92
N THR A 184 -9.58 5.53 -26.10
CA THR A 184 -8.77 5.37 -27.32
C THR A 184 -7.28 5.66 -27.09
N HIS A 185 -6.96 6.63 -26.22
CA HIS A 185 -5.59 7.01 -25.89
C HIS A 185 -5.12 6.51 -24.53
N SER A 186 -5.92 5.73 -23.83
CA SER A 186 -5.55 5.14 -22.54
C SER A 186 -4.64 3.92 -22.75
N PRO A 187 -3.62 3.71 -21.89
CA PRO A 187 -2.86 2.45 -21.88
C PRO A 187 -3.66 1.29 -21.24
N LEU A 188 -4.81 1.57 -20.62
CA LEU A 188 -5.60 0.58 -19.89
C LEU A 188 -6.04 -0.62 -20.75
N PRO A 189 -6.61 -0.46 -21.96
CA PRO A 189 -7.02 -1.60 -22.77
C PRO A 189 -5.84 -2.56 -23.05
N PHE A 190 -4.66 -2.01 -23.39
CA PHE A 190 -3.45 -2.79 -23.62
C PHE A 190 -3.03 -3.61 -22.39
N ALA A 191 -3.04 -2.98 -21.21
CA ALA A 191 -2.70 -3.65 -19.97
C ALA A 191 -3.67 -4.81 -19.67
N LEU A 192 -4.98 -4.58 -19.79
CA LEU A 192 -6.00 -5.62 -19.56
C LEU A 192 -5.87 -6.80 -20.53
N HIS A 193 -5.66 -6.53 -21.82
CA HIS A 193 -5.44 -7.58 -22.80
C HIS A 193 -4.14 -8.34 -22.56
N THR A 194 -3.12 -7.70 -21.98
CA THR A 194 -1.88 -8.37 -21.53
C THR A 194 -2.16 -9.36 -20.40
N VAL A 195 -2.90 -8.94 -19.37
CA VAL A 195 -3.33 -9.84 -18.28
C VAL A 195 -4.11 -11.03 -18.84
N GLN A 196 -5.08 -10.77 -19.72
CA GLN A 196 -5.91 -11.83 -20.31
C GLN A 196 -5.10 -12.77 -21.21
N THR A 197 -4.15 -12.27 -21.98
CA THR A 197 -3.29 -13.11 -22.84
C THR A 197 -2.49 -14.10 -22.00
N LEU A 198 -1.90 -13.64 -20.90
CA LEU A 198 -1.13 -14.51 -20.00
C LEU A 198 -2.03 -15.46 -19.20
N LYS A 199 -3.24 -15.05 -18.82
CA LYS A 199 -4.27 -15.94 -18.21
C LYS A 199 -4.63 -17.07 -19.17
N VAL A 200 -5.00 -16.76 -20.42
CA VAL A 200 -5.30 -17.74 -21.46
C VAL A 200 -4.10 -18.67 -21.71
N GLY A 201 -2.87 -18.13 -21.70
CA GLY A 201 -1.65 -18.93 -21.86
C GLY A 201 -1.46 -19.96 -20.76
N ARG A 202 -1.80 -19.62 -19.52
CA ARG A 202 -1.73 -20.53 -18.36
C ARG A 202 -2.84 -21.58 -18.38
N GLU A 203 -4.07 -21.19 -18.74
CA GLU A 203 -5.25 -22.04 -18.61
C GLU A 203 -5.53 -22.91 -19.85
N GLN A 204 -5.27 -22.38 -21.04
CA GLN A 204 -5.64 -22.97 -22.33
C GLN A 204 -4.43 -23.23 -23.23
N GLY A 205 -3.24 -22.84 -22.79
CA GLY A 205 -1.98 -23.05 -23.49
C GLY A 205 -1.57 -21.89 -24.41
N VAL A 206 -0.29 -21.88 -24.78
CA VAL A 206 0.36 -20.80 -25.53
C VAL A 206 -0.28 -20.54 -26.90
N GLY A 207 -0.77 -21.58 -27.58
CA GLY A 207 -1.44 -21.45 -28.87
C GLY A 207 -2.70 -20.56 -28.78
N ALA A 208 -3.54 -20.80 -27.77
CA ALA A 208 -4.73 -19.99 -27.53
C ALA A 208 -4.39 -18.54 -27.15
N ALA A 209 -3.32 -18.34 -26.38
CA ALA A 209 -2.85 -17.00 -26.02
C ALA A 209 -2.38 -16.20 -27.24
N ILE A 210 -1.66 -16.85 -28.18
CA ILE A 210 -1.22 -16.20 -29.42
C ILE A 210 -2.42 -15.84 -30.30
N GLU A 211 -3.42 -16.72 -30.39
CA GLU A 211 -4.67 -16.48 -31.13
C GLU A 211 -5.40 -15.25 -30.55
N TYR A 212 -5.56 -15.20 -29.23
CA TYR A 212 -6.15 -14.05 -28.54
C TYR A 212 -5.36 -12.76 -28.77
N ALA A 213 -4.03 -12.83 -28.65
CA ALA A 213 -3.14 -11.69 -28.85
C ALA A 213 -3.26 -11.11 -30.27
N ARG A 214 -3.30 -11.96 -31.30
CA ARG A 214 -3.47 -11.55 -32.70
C ARG A 214 -4.79 -10.82 -32.94
N GLN A 215 -5.85 -11.17 -32.21
CA GLN A 215 -7.16 -10.54 -32.37
C GLN A 215 -7.23 -9.18 -31.65
N GLN A 216 -6.63 -9.05 -30.46
CA GLN A 216 -6.85 -7.87 -29.60
C GLN A 216 -5.75 -6.80 -29.72
N PHE A 217 -4.49 -7.16 -29.96
CA PHE A 217 -3.40 -6.19 -29.98
C PHE A 217 -3.19 -5.35 -31.25
N PRO A 218 -3.71 -5.65 -32.47
CA PRO A 218 -3.47 -4.82 -33.64
C PRO A 218 -3.84 -3.34 -33.44
N ALA A 219 -4.89 -3.06 -32.66
CA ALA A 219 -5.31 -1.69 -32.32
C ALA A 219 -4.32 -0.94 -31.40
N HIS A 220 -3.42 -1.67 -30.75
CA HIS A 220 -2.51 -1.15 -29.71
C HIS A 220 -1.02 -1.32 -30.06
N ALA A 221 -0.70 -2.13 -31.08
CA ALA A 221 0.65 -2.60 -31.40
C ALA A 221 1.63 -1.46 -31.69
N ALA A 222 1.22 -0.44 -32.46
CA ALA A 222 2.10 0.67 -32.84
C ALA A 222 2.59 1.51 -31.64
N ARG A 223 1.82 1.54 -30.55
CA ARG A 223 2.14 2.36 -29.36
C ARG A 223 2.85 1.57 -28.26
N HIS A 224 2.73 0.24 -28.26
CA HIS A 224 3.18 -0.64 -27.20
C HIS A 224 4.08 -1.79 -27.69
N GLU A 225 4.79 -1.60 -28.80
CA GLU A 225 5.57 -2.66 -29.48
C GLU A 225 6.53 -3.39 -28.52
N ARG A 226 7.27 -2.65 -27.69
CA ARG A 226 8.21 -3.25 -26.71
C ARG A 226 7.48 -4.05 -25.64
N GLN A 227 6.39 -3.53 -25.09
CA GLN A 227 5.62 -4.24 -24.07
C GLN A 227 4.91 -5.47 -24.66
N LEU A 228 4.41 -5.37 -25.89
CA LEU A 228 3.79 -6.48 -26.62
C LEU A 228 4.81 -7.58 -26.89
N ALA A 229 5.99 -7.22 -27.39
CA ALA A 229 7.08 -8.17 -27.59
C ALA A 229 7.45 -8.87 -26.26
N ALA A 230 7.54 -8.13 -25.16
CA ALA A 230 7.80 -8.72 -23.84
C ALA A 230 6.69 -9.69 -23.39
N ALA A 231 5.42 -9.31 -23.56
CA ALA A 231 4.27 -10.16 -23.20
C ALA A 231 4.21 -11.45 -24.04
N VAL A 232 4.46 -11.35 -25.35
CA VAL A 232 4.49 -12.50 -26.26
C VAL A 232 5.70 -13.40 -25.96
N CYS A 233 6.88 -12.82 -25.72
CA CYS A 233 8.06 -13.59 -25.30
C CYS A 233 7.83 -14.31 -23.97
N ALA A 234 7.13 -13.68 -23.01
CA ALA A 234 6.83 -14.28 -21.72
C ALA A 234 6.04 -15.60 -21.87
N LEU A 235 5.25 -15.78 -22.93
CA LEU A 235 4.51 -17.02 -23.20
C LEU A 235 5.42 -18.25 -23.33
N ALA A 236 6.70 -18.08 -23.70
CA ALA A 236 7.65 -19.19 -23.77
C ALA A 236 7.77 -19.94 -22.45
N TRP A 237 7.66 -19.23 -21.31
CA TRP A 237 7.73 -19.80 -19.96
C TRP A 237 6.39 -20.31 -19.43
N LEU A 238 5.32 -20.24 -20.24
CA LEU A 238 4.04 -20.91 -19.95
C LEU A 238 3.95 -22.28 -20.63
N THR A 239 4.99 -22.69 -21.37
CA THR A 239 5.04 -24.02 -22.00
C THR A 239 5.36 -25.12 -20.98
N PRO A 240 4.82 -26.34 -21.13
CA PRO A 240 5.17 -27.47 -20.28
C PRO A 240 6.68 -27.76 -20.34
N GLY A 241 7.34 -27.82 -19.17
CA GLY A 241 8.77 -28.13 -19.07
C GLY A 241 9.70 -26.92 -19.23
N ALA A 242 9.18 -25.70 -19.24
CA ALA A 242 10.01 -24.50 -19.24
C ALA A 242 10.88 -24.38 -17.97
N SER A 243 12.10 -23.86 -18.14
CA SER A 243 13.00 -23.53 -17.03
C SER A 243 12.55 -22.26 -16.30
N ASN A 244 13.24 -21.89 -15.21
CA ASN A 244 12.94 -20.66 -14.49
C ASN A 244 13.05 -19.43 -15.39
N PRO A 245 12.07 -18.51 -15.34
CA PRO A 245 12.08 -17.32 -16.18
C PRO A 245 13.19 -16.34 -15.75
N PRO A 246 13.83 -15.64 -16.71
CA PRO A 246 14.72 -14.53 -16.42
C PRO A 246 14.04 -13.45 -15.57
N PRO A 247 14.79 -12.71 -14.72
CA PRO A 247 14.23 -11.69 -13.82
C PRO A 247 13.30 -10.68 -14.49
N GLN A 248 13.61 -10.28 -15.72
CA GLN A 248 12.83 -9.32 -16.52
C GLN A 248 11.40 -9.80 -16.86
N TYR A 249 11.12 -11.10 -16.82
CA TYR A 249 9.80 -11.67 -17.12
C TYR A 249 9.05 -12.15 -15.88
N GLN A 250 9.71 -12.27 -14.72
CA GLN A 250 9.10 -12.78 -13.50
C GLN A 250 7.86 -11.98 -13.10
N ARG A 251 7.92 -10.64 -13.18
CA ARG A 251 6.79 -9.76 -12.88
C ARG A 251 5.59 -9.96 -13.81
N LEU A 252 5.82 -10.20 -15.10
CA LEU A 252 4.75 -10.47 -16.06
C LEU A 252 4.11 -11.84 -15.81
N LEU A 253 4.92 -12.82 -15.42
CA LEU A 253 4.46 -14.20 -15.23
C LEU A 253 3.72 -14.39 -13.91
N ASP A 254 4.00 -13.59 -12.89
CA ASP A 254 3.25 -13.54 -11.63
C ASP A 254 1.84 -12.98 -11.85
N PRO A 255 0.77 -13.81 -11.75
CA PRO A 255 -0.60 -13.36 -11.98
C PRO A 255 -1.05 -12.28 -10.99
N ARG A 256 -0.59 -12.36 -9.72
CA ARG A 256 -1.01 -11.43 -8.68
C ARG A 256 -0.30 -10.09 -8.81
N ALA A 257 1.00 -10.10 -9.08
CA ALA A 257 1.76 -8.87 -9.28
C ALA A 257 1.25 -8.11 -10.51
N LEU A 258 1.12 -8.79 -11.66
CA LEU A 258 0.60 -8.18 -12.87
C LEU A 258 -0.86 -7.71 -12.72
N GLY A 259 -1.70 -8.53 -12.06
CA GLY A 259 -3.09 -8.20 -11.77
C GLY A 259 -3.23 -6.94 -10.90
N SER A 260 -2.38 -6.82 -9.88
CA SER A 260 -2.38 -5.65 -8.97
C SER A 260 -1.94 -4.37 -9.68
N GLU A 261 -0.89 -4.42 -10.51
CA GLU A 261 -0.45 -3.27 -11.32
C GLU A 261 -1.56 -2.82 -12.31
N ALA A 262 -2.23 -3.79 -12.94
CA ALA A 262 -3.36 -3.50 -13.82
C ALA A 262 -4.55 -2.92 -13.05
N ALA A 263 -4.79 -3.35 -11.81
CA ALA A 263 -5.87 -2.86 -10.96
C ALA A 263 -5.64 -1.39 -10.58
N GLU A 264 -4.42 -1.02 -10.20
CA GLU A 264 -4.04 0.37 -9.91
C GLU A 264 -4.24 1.27 -11.15
N LEU A 265 -3.76 0.81 -12.31
CA LEU A 265 -3.98 1.53 -13.57
C LEU A 265 -5.47 1.68 -13.90
N PHE A 266 -6.26 0.61 -13.71
CA PHE A 266 -7.70 0.63 -13.92
C PHE A 266 -8.39 1.67 -13.03
N VAL A 267 -8.12 1.68 -11.72
CA VAL A 267 -8.71 2.65 -10.79
C VAL A 267 -8.35 4.07 -11.20
N ARG A 268 -7.09 4.34 -11.54
CA ARG A 268 -6.64 5.68 -11.96
C ARG A 268 -7.35 6.16 -13.22
N GLU A 269 -7.33 5.36 -14.29
CA GLU A 269 -7.92 5.72 -15.58
C GLU A 269 -9.45 5.82 -15.49
N ALA A 270 -10.09 4.93 -14.74
CA ALA A 270 -11.53 4.96 -14.54
C ALA A 270 -11.96 6.17 -13.70
N CYS A 271 -11.21 6.52 -12.65
CA CYS A 271 -11.48 7.73 -11.86
C CYS A 271 -11.30 8.99 -12.71
N ALA A 272 -10.22 9.08 -13.51
CA ALA A 272 -10.00 10.21 -14.41
C ALA A 272 -11.15 10.36 -15.42
N LEU A 273 -11.59 9.26 -16.04
CA LEU A 273 -12.70 9.25 -16.99
C LEU A 273 -14.02 9.65 -16.35
N LEU A 274 -14.30 9.17 -15.14
CA LEU A 274 -15.52 9.46 -14.40
C LEU A 274 -15.46 10.80 -13.65
N ARG A 275 -14.33 11.52 -13.72
CA ARG A 275 -14.05 12.77 -12.98
C ARG A 275 -14.20 12.60 -11.47
N LEU A 276 -13.75 11.45 -10.98
CA LEU A 276 -13.75 11.09 -9.58
C LEU A 276 -12.34 11.27 -9.02
N ALA A 277 -12.22 11.68 -7.76
CA ALA A 277 -10.95 11.63 -7.05
C ALA A 277 -10.53 10.16 -6.85
N PRO A 278 -9.30 9.74 -7.20
CA PRO A 278 -8.82 8.37 -7.10
C PRO A 278 -8.63 7.92 -5.65
N LEU A 279 -8.27 8.84 -4.75
CA LEU A 279 -8.25 8.61 -3.30
C LEU A 279 -9.53 9.15 -2.66
N SER A 280 -10.01 8.43 -1.64
CA SER A 280 -11.00 8.99 -0.70
C SER A 280 -10.36 10.12 0.13
N PRO A 281 -11.13 11.07 0.68
CA PRO A 281 -10.61 12.08 1.60
C PRO A 281 -9.75 11.50 2.75
N LEU A 282 -10.20 10.40 3.35
CA LEU A 282 -9.47 9.71 4.42
C LEU A 282 -8.11 9.17 3.95
N ALA A 283 -8.10 8.38 2.86
CA ALA A 283 -6.86 7.86 2.28
C ALA A 283 -5.87 8.98 1.89
N GLY A 284 -6.37 10.06 1.28
CA GLY A 284 -5.54 11.22 0.93
C GLY A 284 -4.92 11.87 2.17
N ALA A 285 -5.72 12.09 3.22
CA ALA A 285 -5.24 12.67 4.48
C ALA A 285 -4.19 11.77 5.18
N VAL A 286 -4.41 10.45 5.22
CA VAL A 286 -3.46 9.49 5.79
C VAL A 286 -2.16 9.46 4.98
N SER A 287 -2.23 9.43 3.65
CA SER A 287 -1.04 9.45 2.79
C SER A 287 -0.26 10.77 2.91
N ALA A 288 -0.96 11.90 3.04
CA ALA A 288 -0.32 13.19 3.28
C ALA A 288 0.36 13.22 4.66
N GLY A 289 -0.37 12.81 5.71
CA GLY A 289 0.17 12.72 7.08
C GLY A 289 1.40 11.83 7.18
N ALA A 290 1.41 10.68 6.50
CA ALA A 290 2.56 9.77 6.46
C ALA A 290 3.82 10.41 5.85
N ARG A 291 3.68 11.40 4.96
CA ARG A 291 4.79 12.17 4.37
C ARG A 291 5.22 13.33 5.26
N VAL A 292 4.26 13.99 5.90
CA VAL A 292 4.47 15.22 6.70
C VAL A 292 5.04 14.90 8.08
N LEU A 293 4.49 13.90 8.79
CA LEU A 293 4.82 13.60 10.18
C LEU A 293 6.32 13.30 10.43
N PRO A 294 7.04 12.56 9.57
CA PRO A 294 8.48 12.37 9.73
C PRO A 294 9.27 13.68 9.70
N ALA A 295 8.97 14.58 8.76
CA ALA A 295 9.65 15.88 8.65
C ALA A 295 9.37 16.77 9.88
N LEU A 296 8.11 16.79 10.33
CA LEU A 296 7.68 17.49 11.54
C LEU A 296 8.40 16.97 12.80
N HIS A 297 8.51 15.64 12.95
CA HIS A 297 9.21 15.02 14.05
C HIS A 297 10.71 15.39 14.08
N ASP A 298 11.36 15.36 12.92
CA ASP A 298 12.77 15.72 12.76
C ASP A 298 13.04 17.19 13.11
N ILE A 299 12.19 18.11 12.64
CA ILE A 299 12.31 19.54 12.96
C ILE A 299 12.21 19.72 14.46
N ARG A 300 11.18 19.15 15.09
CA ARG A 300 10.97 19.31 16.53
C ARG A 300 12.14 18.74 17.33
N ASN A 301 12.66 17.56 16.97
CA ASN A 301 13.80 16.96 17.67
C ASN A 301 15.09 17.79 17.52
N LYS A 302 15.25 18.53 16.41
CA LYS A 302 16.42 19.38 16.14
C LYS A 302 16.23 20.82 16.66
N MET A 303 15.00 21.29 16.84
CA MET A 303 14.64 22.68 17.15
C MET A 303 14.01 22.80 18.56
N CYS A 304 14.80 22.57 19.61
CA CYS A 304 14.37 22.68 21.02
C CYS A 304 14.30 24.13 21.58
N GLN A 305 14.23 25.17 20.76
CA GLN A 305 14.14 26.56 21.24
C GLN A 305 12.68 27.04 21.37
N GLN A 306 12.38 27.79 22.44
CA GLN A 306 11.03 28.30 22.78
C GLN A 306 10.35 29.11 21.65
N HIS A 307 11.10 29.66 20.71
CA HIS A 307 10.56 30.44 19.59
C HIS A 307 9.92 29.59 18.49
N VAL A 308 10.12 28.26 18.50
CA VAL A 308 9.60 27.36 17.48
C VAL A 308 8.24 26.78 17.85
N ALA A 309 7.85 26.74 19.14
CA ALA A 309 6.53 26.28 19.56
C ALA A 309 5.37 27.13 18.96
N ALA A 310 5.62 28.41 18.69
CA ALA A 310 4.66 29.29 18.00
C ALA A 310 4.41 28.87 16.54
N ALA A 311 5.38 28.24 15.87
CA ALA A 311 5.23 27.74 14.51
C ALA A 311 4.30 26.51 14.40
N TRP A 312 3.82 25.99 15.52
CA TRP A 312 2.85 24.90 15.62
C TRP A 312 1.47 25.38 16.08
N ALA A 313 1.29 26.70 16.26
CA ALA A 313 0.05 27.31 16.73
C ALA A 313 -0.86 27.82 15.61
N ASP A 314 -0.32 27.97 14.39
CA ASP A 314 -1.06 28.37 13.20
C ASP A 314 -1.62 27.15 12.44
N ASP A 315 -2.67 27.37 11.64
CA ASP A 315 -3.28 26.35 10.77
C ASP A 315 -2.40 25.98 9.55
N GLU A 316 -1.18 26.51 9.47
CA GLU A 316 -0.22 26.28 8.40
C GLU A 316 0.99 25.48 8.88
N LEU A 317 1.52 24.63 8.00
CA LEU A 317 2.73 23.86 8.30
C LEU A 317 3.97 24.77 8.26
N PRO A 318 4.96 24.59 9.14
CA PRO A 318 6.18 25.38 9.15
C PRO A 318 7.14 25.06 7.98
N LEU A 319 6.75 24.12 7.10
CA LEU A 319 7.53 23.70 5.96
C LEU A 319 6.62 23.32 4.78
N GLU A 320 7.10 23.53 3.56
CA GLU A 320 6.44 23.05 2.35
C GLU A 320 6.72 21.55 2.16
N VAL A 321 5.66 20.74 2.09
CA VAL A 321 5.77 19.30 1.83
C VAL A 321 5.23 18.99 0.44
N GLU A 322 6.09 18.43 -0.42
CA GLU A 322 5.64 17.88 -1.69
C GLU A 322 4.85 16.59 -1.47
N LEU A 323 3.53 16.70 -1.54
CA LEU A 323 2.62 15.55 -1.42
C LEU A 323 2.59 14.65 -2.68
N GLY A 324 3.24 15.10 -3.77
CA GLY A 324 3.28 14.42 -5.05
C GLY A 324 1.94 14.41 -5.79
N ALA A 325 1.94 13.83 -7.00
CA ALA A 325 0.75 13.75 -7.87
C ALA A 325 -0.41 12.96 -7.24
N GLU A 326 -0.12 12.06 -6.30
CA GLU A 326 -1.11 11.21 -5.65
C GLU A 326 -1.68 11.82 -4.36
N GLY A 327 -0.93 12.69 -3.67
CA GLY A 327 -1.30 13.23 -2.36
C GLY A 327 -1.70 14.72 -2.34
N GLY A 328 -1.37 15.51 -3.38
CA GLY A 328 -1.49 16.98 -3.35
C GLY A 328 -2.37 17.61 -4.44
N GLY A 329 -3.06 16.80 -5.26
CA GLY A 329 -3.77 17.30 -6.44
C GLY A 329 -5.19 17.82 -6.20
N TYR A 330 -5.73 17.65 -4.99
CA TYR A 330 -7.16 17.87 -4.71
C TYR A 330 -7.31 18.88 -3.59
N HIS A 331 -6.86 20.10 -3.86
CA HIS A 331 -7.05 21.22 -2.95
C HIS A 331 -7.89 22.25 -3.66
N SER A 332 -9.01 22.55 -3.03
CA SER A 332 -10.00 23.56 -3.40
C SER A 332 -9.46 24.98 -3.17
N VAL A 333 -8.30 25.29 -3.75
CA VAL A 333 -7.65 26.59 -3.60
C VAL A 333 -8.18 27.52 -4.67
N PHE A 334 -8.90 28.55 -4.24
CA PHE A 334 -9.29 29.66 -5.08
C PHE A 334 -8.51 30.90 -4.69
N ALA A 335 -7.66 31.38 -5.59
CA ALA A 335 -7.07 32.70 -5.48
C ALA A 335 -8.01 33.71 -6.15
N CYS A 336 -8.47 34.70 -5.39
CA CYS A 336 -9.30 35.77 -5.93
C CYS A 336 -8.51 36.55 -6.99
N PRO A 337 -8.96 36.61 -8.25
CA PRO A 337 -8.17 37.26 -9.29
C PRO A 337 -8.22 38.80 -9.20
N ILE A 338 -9.13 39.37 -8.40
CA ILE A 338 -9.24 40.81 -8.14
C ILE A 338 -8.35 41.24 -6.99
N LEU A 339 -8.46 40.55 -5.85
CA LEU A 339 -7.71 40.89 -4.64
C LEU A 339 -6.37 40.17 -4.53
N ARG A 340 -6.08 39.22 -5.44
CA ARG A 340 -4.86 38.41 -5.51
C ARG A 340 -4.54 37.72 -4.18
N GLN A 341 -5.59 37.29 -3.48
CA GLN A 341 -5.51 36.63 -2.18
C GLN A 341 -6.27 35.32 -2.22
N GLN A 342 -5.76 34.31 -1.52
CA GLN A 342 -6.42 33.02 -1.36
C GLN A 342 -7.73 33.20 -0.58
N ALA A 343 -8.77 32.50 -1.01
CA ALA A 343 -10.03 32.47 -0.28
C ALA A 343 -9.89 31.69 1.04
N SER A 344 -10.65 32.13 2.03
CA SER A 344 -10.76 31.51 3.35
C SER A 344 -12.23 31.28 3.72
N GLU A 345 -12.50 30.68 4.89
CA GLU A 345 -13.87 30.55 5.39
C GLU A 345 -14.55 31.93 5.60
N GLN A 346 -13.79 32.93 6.06
CA GLN A 346 -14.31 34.29 6.20
C GLN A 346 -14.46 34.97 4.83
N ASN A 347 -13.57 34.68 3.88
CA ASN A 347 -13.57 35.27 2.53
C ASN A 347 -13.69 34.21 1.41
N PRO A 348 -14.85 33.56 1.27
CA PRO A 348 -15.03 32.44 0.36
C PRO A 348 -15.15 32.89 -1.10
N PRO A 349 -14.99 31.95 -2.05
CA PRO A 349 -15.29 32.18 -3.46
C PRO A 349 -16.80 32.34 -3.69
N MET A 350 -17.16 33.39 -4.40
CA MET A 350 -18.53 33.79 -4.75
C MET A 350 -18.69 33.75 -6.28
N ARG A 351 -19.61 32.91 -6.77
CA ARG A 351 -19.98 32.83 -8.17
C ARG A 351 -21.05 33.89 -8.50
N LEU A 352 -20.76 34.69 -9.51
CA LEU A 352 -21.67 35.66 -10.12
C LEU A 352 -22.67 34.95 -11.07
N LEU A 353 -23.77 35.60 -11.43
CA LEU A 353 -24.77 35.07 -12.38
C LEU A 353 -24.15 34.76 -13.76
N CYS A 354 -23.12 35.51 -14.16
CA CYS A 354 -22.36 35.25 -15.39
C CYS A 354 -21.45 34.02 -15.31
N GLY A 355 -21.30 33.38 -14.15
CA GLY A 355 -20.44 32.23 -13.92
C GLY A 355 -19.02 32.56 -13.47
N HIS A 356 -18.57 33.81 -13.58
CA HIS A 356 -17.27 34.23 -13.02
C HIS A 356 -17.27 34.14 -11.50
N VAL A 357 -16.08 33.88 -10.93
CA VAL A 357 -15.90 33.71 -9.49
C VAL A 357 -14.95 34.79 -8.97
N ILE A 358 -15.34 35.47 -7.89
CA ILE A 358 -14.53 36.45 -7.14
C ILE A 358 -14.68 36.16 -5.65
N SER A 359 -13.83 36.71 -4.76
CA SER A 359 -14.02 36.48 -3.33
C SER A 359 -15.15 37.36 -2.76
N ARG A 360 -15.67 37.00 -1.58
CA ARG A 360 -16.69 37.79 -0.88
C ARG A 360 -16.24 39.22 -0.59
N ASP A 361 -14.98 39.43 -0.23
CA ASP A 361 -14.44 40.77 -0.04
C ASP A 361 -14.37 41.56 -1.35
N ALA A 362 -13.99 40.89 -2.46
CA ALA A 362 -13.95 41.53 -3.77
C ALA A 362 -15.35 41.92 -4.22
N LEU A 363 -16.34 41.04 -3.99
CA LEU A 363 -17.75 41.31 -4.23
C LEU A 363 -18.22 42.53 -3.45
N ASN A 364 -17.92 42.60 -2.15
CA ASN A 364 -18.31 43.72 -1.30
C ASN A 364 -17.62 45.03 -1.70
N LYS A 365 -16.35 45.00 -2.12
CA LYS A 365 -15.60 46.17 -2.59
C LYS A 365 -16.07 46.69 -3.95
N LEU A 366 -16.51 45.79 -4.84
CA LEU A 366 -17.01 46.13 -6.17
C LEU A 366 -18.51 46.51 -6.15
N ALA A 367 -19.22 46.20 -5.08
CA ALA A 367 -20.62 46.57 -4.90
C ALA A 367 -20.74 48.08 -4.67
N MET A 368 -21.37 48.79 -5.62
CA MET A 368 -21.72 50.19 -5.47
C MET A 368 -23.22 50.30 -5.14
N GLY A 369 -23.54 50.15 -3.85
CA GLY A 369 -24.93 50.10 -3.39
C GLY A 369 -25.61 48.78 -3.77
N VAL A 370 -26.69 48.85 -4.56
CA VAL A 370 -27.52 47.67 -4.91
C VAL A 370 -27.00 46.91 -6.13
N LYS A 371 -26.00 47.46 -6.84
CA LYS A 371 -25.48 46.92 -8.11
C LYS A 371 -24.00 46.61 -8.03
N LEU A 372 -23.63 45.50 -8.69
CA LEU A 372 -22.29 45.00 -8.89
C LEU A 372 -22.10 44.75 -10.39
N LYS A 373 -21.02 45.27 -10.98
CA LYS A 373 -20.60 44.87 -12.34
C LYS A 373 -19.54 43.81 -12.27
N CYS A 374 -19.64 42.78 -13.11
CA CYS A 374 -18.58 41.80 -13.23
C CYS A 374 -17.31 42.46 -13.80
N PRO A 375 -16.12 42.25 -13.22
CA PRO A 375 -14.87 42.81 -13.75
C PRO A 375 -14.41 42.13 -15.06
N TYR A 376 -14.97 40.97 -15.41
CA TYR A 376 -14.60 40.18 -16.60
C TYR A 376 -15.62 40.26 -17.73
N CYS A 377 -16.83 40.77 -17.49
CA CYS A 377 -17.88 40.81 -18.50
C CYS A 377 -18.89 41.94 -18.21
N PRO A 378 -19.73 42.36 -19.19
CA PRO A 378 -20.62 43.49 -19.03
C PRO A 378 -21.86 43.22 -18.14
N MET A 379 -21.98 42.01 -17.56
CA MET A 379 -23.14 41.63 -16.77
C MET A 379 -23.17 42.39 -15.43
N GLU A 380 -24.34 42.93 -15.10
CA GLU A 380 -24.63 43.57 -13.82
C GLU A 380 -25.58 42.70 -13.01
N GLN A 381 -25.42 42.71 -11.70
CA GLN A 381 -26.26 41.95 -10.77
C GLN A 381 -26.35 42.64 -9.41
N SER A 382 -27.25 42.17 -8.55
CA SER A 382 -27.19 42.49 -7.13
C SER A 382 -26.08 41.68 -6.44
N PRO A 383 -25.35 42.26 -5.46
CA PRO A 383 -24.42 41.49 -4.63
C PRO A 383 -25.10 40.29 -3.93
N SER A 384 -26.38 40.42 -3.59
CA SER A 384 -27.17 39.37 -2.93
C SER A 384 -27.45 38.14 -3.81
N GLU A 385 -27.31 38.27 -5.14
CA GLU A 385 -27.53 37.16 -6.09
C GLU A 385 -26.30 36.27 -6.24
N ALA A 386 -25.13 36.71 -5.75
CA ALA A 386 -23.93 35.90 -5.76
C ALA A 386 -24.08 34.70 -4.83
N ARG A 387 -23.65 33.53 -5.31
CA ARG A 387 -23.71 32.29 -4.54
C ARG A 387 -22.32 31.85 -4.17
N GLN A 388 -22.11 31.57 -2.89
CA GLN A 388 -20.90 30.89 -2.45
C GLN A 388 -20.81 29.55 -3.18
N ILE A 389 -19.62 29.24 -3.68
CA ILE A 389 -19.31 27.93 -4.24
C ILE A 389 -18.32 27.22 -3.34
N TYR A 390 -18.33 25.90 -3.41
CA TYR A 390 -17.36 25.03 -2.77
C TYR A 390 -16.68 24.28 -3.90
N PHE A 391 -15.35 24.41 -3.98
CA PHE A 391 -14.59 23.55 -4.88
C PHE A 391 -14.48 22.17 -4.20
N SER A 392 -14.50 21.10 -4.98
CA SER A 392 -14.40 19.71 -4.53
C SER A 392 -13.02 19.13 -4.78
#